data_AF-A0A929J1N8-F1
#
_entry.id   AF-A0A929J1N8-F1
#
_cell.length_a   1.000
_cell.length_b   1.000
_cell.length_c   1.000
_cell.angle_alpha   90.00
_cell.angle_beta   90.00
_cell.angle_gamma   90.00
#
_symmetry.space_group_name_H-M   'P 1'
#
loop_
_entity.id
_entity.type
_entity.pdbx_description
1 polymer ?
#
loop_
_entity_poly.entity_id
_entity_poly.type
_entity_poly.pdbx_seq_one_letter_code
_entity_poly.pdbx_strand_id
1 'polypeptide(L)'
;MFNNNIPTAQLLTEIKHLRVQIDSLIHDKEQLEGSLRTIIDGAAKHLLAEICSSKDEISKSELLIQIDHLEKQEKKLLQEKKHLEISLELVAEHGDTFEKQLVDLHDSLEDEVIKRTQELKEKNLQLQREIQERKRVANALSESEKFTRMLIRESLIGLVLSNIDGSLVEINSAFANIIGYS
;
A
#
# COMPACT_ATOMS: atom_id res chain seq x y z
N MET A 1 -16.21 6.64 -0.18
CA MET A 1 -15.12 5.67 -0.35
C MET A 1 -13.82 6.46 -0.38
N PHE A 2 -13.33 6.89 0.79
CA PHE A 2 -12.15 7.74 0.88
C PHE A 2 -10.90 6.90 0.68
N ASN A 3 -10.23 7.16 -0.44
CA ASN A 3 -8.97 6.58 -0.84
C ASN A 3 -7.86 7.20 0.03
N ASN A 4 -7.66 6.67 1.23
CA ASN A 4 -6.57 7.08 2.11
C ASN A 4 -5.27 6.33 1.72
N ASN A 5 -4.79 6.59 0.51
CA ASN A 5 -3.39 6.30 0.17
C ASN A 5 -2.55 7.43 0.77
N ILE A 6 -2.25 7.33 2.06
CA ILE A 6 -1.20 8.15 2.67
C ILE A 6 0.10 7.73 1.97
N PRO A 7 0.83 8.64 1.29
CA PRO A 7 2.06 8.32 0.60
C PRO A 7 3.03 7.62 1.56
N THR A 8 3.70 6.56 1.12
CA THR A 8 4.66 5.78 1.92
C THR A 8 5.71 6.69 2.59
N ALA A 9 6.12 7.76 1.91
CA ALA A 9 7.01 8.79 2.45
C ALA A 9 6.48 9.53 3.69
N GLN A 10 5.16 9.72 3.78
CA GLN A 10 4.50 10.41 4.88
C GLN A 10 4.43 9.51 6.13
N LEU A 11 4.11 8.22 5.95
CA LEU A 11 4.22 7.19 7.00
C LEU A 11 5.66 7.06 7.52
N LEU A 12 6.65 7.03 6.62
CA LEU A 12 8.06 6.91 6.98
C LEU A 12 8.59 8.11 7.77
N THR A 13 8.06 9.31 7.48
CA THR A 13 8.38 10.54 8.21
C THR A 13 7.78 10.51 9.62
N GLU A 14 6.55 10.01 9.74
CA GLU A 14 5.85 9.88 11.02
C GLU A 14 6.51 8.83 11.92
N ILE A 15 6.94 7.69 11.37
CA ILE A 15 7.74 6.68 12.08
C ILE A 15 9.07 7.27 12.58
N LYS A 16 9.80 8.02 11.74
CA LYS A 16 11.06 8.67 12.14
C LYS A 16 10.84 9.68 13.28
N HIS A 17 9.77 10.46 13.21
CA HIS A 17 9.42 11.42 14.26
C HIS A 17 9.10 10.72 15.59
N LEU A 18 8.31 9.64 15.54
CA LEU A 18 8.00 8.84 16.72
C LEU A 18 9.27 8.23 17.34
N ARG A 19 10.23 7.78 16.52
CA ARG A 19 11.51 7.26 17.02
C ARG A 19 12.31 8.29 17.81
N VAL A 20 12.40 9.53 17.31
CA VAL A 20 13.06 10.64 18.02
C VAL A 20 12.34 10.97 19.35
N GLN A 21 11.00 10.92 19.36
CA GLN A 21 10.24 11.13 20.60
C GLN A 21 10.50 10.02 21.63
N ILE A 22 10.60 8.77 21.19
CA ILE A 22 10.93 7.64 22.05
C ILE A 22 12.33 7.83 22.66
N ASP A 23 13.32 8.21 21.86
CA ASP A 23 14.70 8.43 22.35
C ASP A 23 14.77 9.52 23.42
N SER A 24 14.01 10.62 23.25
CA SER A 24 13.89 11.68 24.27
C SER A 24 13.27 11.17 25.57
N LEU A 25 12.19 10.39 25.49
CA LEU A 25 11.51 9.84 26.66
C LEU A 25 12.40 8.82 27.42
N ILE A 26 13.23 8.06 26.70
CA ILE A 26 14.21 7.16 27.30
C ILE A 26 15.22 7.97 28.13
N HIS A 27 15.75 9.07 27.58
CA HIS A 27 16.69 9.93 28.29
C HIS A 27 16.09 10.54 29.57
N ASP A 28 14.86 11.06 29.47
CA ASP A 28 14.14 11.63 30.62
C ASP A 28 13.91 10.59 31.73
N LYS A 29 13.58 9.35 31.35
CA LYS A 29 13.43 8.22 32.29
C LYS A 29 14.74 7.94 33.04
N GLU A 30 15.87 7.86 32.35
CA GLU A 30 17.17 7.59 32.98
C GLU A 30 17.55 8.69 33.99
N GLN A 31 17.27 9.96 33.66
CA GLN A 31 17.53 11.08 34.55
C GLN A 31 16.64 11.05 35.82
N LEU A 32 15.37 10.68 35.65
CA LEU A 32 14.43 10.50 36.76
C LEU A 32 14.86 9.34 37.67
N GLU A 33 15.25 8.19 37.11
CA GLU A 33 15.74 7.04 37.88
C GLU A 33 16.99 7.40 38.72
N GLY A 34 17.94 8.16 38.15
CA GLY A 34 19.11 8.64 38.88
C GLY A 34 18.80 9.62 40.02
N SER A 35 17.84 10.54 39.78
CA SER A 35 17.38 11.50 40.79
C SER A 35 16.68 10.79 41.96
N LEU A 36 15.81 9.83 41.65
CA LEU A 36 15.09 9.02 42.64
C LEU A 36 16.04 8.21 43.51
N ARG A 37 17.07 7.59 42.92
CA ARG A 37 18.08 6.83 43.65
C ARG A 37 18.84 7.69 44.67
N THR A 38 19.20 8.91 44.28
CA THR A 38 19.90 9.87 45.16
C THR A 38 19.02 10.28 46.34
N ILE A 39 17.73 10.51 46.10
CA ILE A 39 16.76 10.87 47.15
C ILE A 39 16.55 9.70 48.12
N ILE A 40 16.39 8.47 47.60
CA ILE A 40 16.22 7.26 48.42
C ILE A 40 17.46 7.03 49.30
N ASP A 41 18.68 7.11 48.74
CA ASP A 41 19.91 6.94 49.51
C ASP A 41 20.04 8.00 50.63
N GLY A 42 19.63 9.24 50.36
CA GLY A 42 19.60 10.32 51.35
C GLY A 42 18.58 10.06 52.46
N ALA A 43 17.36 9.68 52.10
CA ALA A 43 16.30 9.35 53.04
C ALA A 43 16.64 8.12 53.90
N ALA A 44 17.20 7.07 53.31
CA ALA A 44 17.62 5.87 54.01
C ALA A 44 18.71 6.17 55.05
N LYS A 45 19.70 7.01 54.71
CA LYS A 45 20.73 7.47 55.66
C LYS A 45 20.12 8.28 56.82
N HIS A 46 19.15 9.15 56.54
CA HIS A 46 18.50 9.97 57.55
C HIS A 46 17.64 9.11 58.51
N LEU A 47 16.85 8.17 57.98
CA LEU A 47 16.04 7.24 58.76
C LEU A 47 16.90 6.31 59.63
N LEU A 48 18.01 5.78 59.08
CA LEU A 48 18.96 4.97 59.86
C LEU A 48 19.55 5.75 61.04
N ALA A 49 19.90 7.03 60.84
CA ALA A 49 20.39 7.88 61.92
C ALA A 49 19.33 8.11 63.00
N GLU A 50 18.07 8.32 62.61
CA GLU A 50 16.95 8.62 63.51
C GLU A 50 16.52 7.38 64.33
N ILE A 51 16.50 6.20 63.69
CA ILE A 51 16.24 4.90 64.35
C ILE A 51 17.33 4.56 65.37
N CYS A 52 18.61 4.84 65.06
CA CYS A 52 19.72 4.63 66.00
C CYS A 52 19.65 5.53 67.24
N SER A 53 18.92 6.65 67.18
CA SER A 53 18.73 7.58 68.30
C SER A 53 17.43 7.39 69.11
N SER A 54 16.50 6.54 68.65
CA SER A 54 15.18 6.32 69.29
C SER A 54 15.25 5.29 70.43
N LYS A 55 14.53 5.53 71.55
CA LYS A 55 14.54 4.70 72.77
C LYS A 55 13.35 3.73 72.93
N ASP A 56 12.34 3.76 72.06
CA ASP A 56 11.11 2.96 72.20
C ASP A 56 11.10 1.68 71.35
N GLU A 57 11.08 0.50 72.01
CA GLU A 57 11.09 -0.81 71.34
C GLU A 57 9.80 -1.12 70.54
N ILE A 58 8.66 -0.56 70.94
CA ILE A 58 7.35 -0.83 70.30
C ILE A 58 7.30 -0.21 68.90
N SER A 59 7.68 1.08 68.75
CA SER A 59 7.74 1.72 67.43
C SER A 59 8.80 1.09 66.51
N LYS A 60 9.88 0.54 67.08
CA LYS A 60 10.89 -0.21 66.32
C LYS A 60 10.32 -1.49 65.71
N SER A 61 9.49 -2.23 66.44
CA SER A 61 8.84 -3.45 65.93
C SER A 61 7.83 -3.17 64.80
N GLU A 62 7.10 -2.06 64.88
CA GLU A 62 6.12 -1.65 63.85
C GLU A 62 6.81 -1.19 62.56
N LEU A 63 7.91 -0.43 62.68
CA LEU A 63 8.77 -0.06 61.55
C LEU A 63 9.42 -1.27 60.88
N LEU A 64 9.86 -2.28 61.65
CA LEU A 64 10.41 -3.53 61.10
C LEU A 64 9.40 -4.31 60.23
N ILE A 65 8.13 -4.33 60.62
CA ILE A 65 7.06 -4.97 59.83
C ILE A 65 6.80 -4.20 58.54
N GLN A 66 6.79 -2.86 58.60
CA GLN A 66 6.65 -2.02 57.40
C GLN A 66 7.83 -2.22 56.44
N ILE A 67 9.06 -2.32 56.96
CA ILE A 67 10.26 -2.61 56.16
C ILE A 67 10.14 -3.97 55.46
N ASP A 68 9.77 -5.05 56.17
CA ASP A 68 9.56 -6.38 55.56
C ASP A 68 8.47 -6.35 54.47
N HIS A 69 7.40 -5.59 54.68
CA HIS A 69 6.36 -5.42 53.67
C HIS A 69 6.90 -4.68 52.42
N LEU A 70 7.63 -3.57 52.61
CA LEU A 70 8.21 -2.81 51.52
C LEU A 70 9.25 -3.64 50.74
N GLU A 71 10.10 -4.40 51.43
CA GLU A 71 11.07 -5.31 50.78
C GLU A 71 10.37 -6.38 49.93
N LYS A 72 9.23 -6.92 50.39
CA LYS A 72 8.41 -7.85 49.59
C LYS A 72 7.79 -7.18 48.37
N GLN A 73 7.30 -5.95 48.50
CA GLN A 73 6.76 -5.18 47.38
C GLN A 73 7.85 -4.84 46.35
N GLU A 74 9.02 -4.42 46.81
CA GLU A 74 10.17 -4.13 45.96
C GLU A 74 10.60 -5.36 45.17
N LYS A 75 10.71 -6.53 45.82
CA LYS A 75 11.02 -7.80 45.13
C LYS A 75 9.99 -8.15 44.06
N LYS A 76 8.70 -7.93 44.34
CA LYS A 76 7.62 -8.18 43.37
C LYS A 76 7.74 -7.25 42.17
N LEU A 77 7.92 -5.95 42.40
CA LEU A 77 8.09 -4.94 41.35
C LEU A 77 9.34 -5.21 40.52
N LEU A 78 10.43 -5.68 41.13
CA LEU A 78 11.66 -6.03 40.41
C LEU A 78 11.45 -7.21 39.45
N GLN A 79 10.68 -8.22 39.85
CA GLN A 79 10.31 -9.32 38.96
C GLN A 79 9.43 -8.84 37.79
N GLU A 80 8.45 -7.99 38.07
CA GLU A 80 7.54 -7.44 37.05
C GLU A 80 8.30 -6.54 36.06
N LYS A 81 9.19 -5.67 36.54
CA LYS A 81 10.09 -4.86 35.71
C LYS A 81 10.94 -5.74 34.79
N LYS A 82 11.55 -6.79 35.33
CA LYS A 82 12.39 -7.71 34.55
C LYS A 82 11.59 -8.43 33.46
N HIS A 83 10.35 -8.84 33.75
CA HIS A 83 9.48 -9.45 32.74
C HIS A 83 9.14 -8.45 31.63
N LEU A 84 8.81 -7.21 31.98
CA LEU A 84 8.48 -6.15 31.02
C LEU A 84 9.68 -5.81 30.13
N GLU A 85 10.90 -5.74 30.67
CA GLU A 85 12.13 -5.50 29.89
C GLU A 85 12.32 -6.56 28.79
N ILE A 86 12.17 -7.85 29.13
CA ILE A 86 12.28 -8.95 28.15
C ILE A 86 11.20 -8.83 27.08
N SER A 87 9.96 -8.55 27.48
CA SER A 87 8.85 -8.38 26.54
C SER A 87 9.08 -7.19 25.60
N LEU A 88 9.65 -6.09 26.09
CA LEU A 88 9.94 -4.90 25.30
C LEU A 88 11.06 -5.15 24.28
N GLU A 89 12.11 -5.86 24.68
CA GLU A 89 13.22 -6.26 23.81
C GLU A 89 12.73 -7.17 22.68
N LEU A 90 11.88 -8.15 23.00
CA LEU A 90 11.26 -9.03 22.01
C LEU A 90 10.42 -8.23 20.99
N VAL A 91 9.59 -7.30 21.46
CA VAL A 91 8.75 -6.47 20.58
C VAL A 91 9.59 -5.56 19.68
N ALA A 92 10.69 -5.01 20.20
CA ALA A 92 11.60 -4.17 19.41
C ALA A 92 12.25 -4.97 18.26
N GLU A 93 12.76 -6.18 18.55
CA GLU A 93 13.38 -7.05 17.54
C GLU A 93 12.40 -7.46 16.42
N HIS A 94 11.17 -7.81 16.81
CA HIS A 94 10.12 -8.13 15.85
C HIS A 94 9.72 -6.89 15.05
N GLY A 95 9.65 -5.72 15.68
CA GLY A 95 9.35 -4.45 15.02
C GLY A 95 10.30 -4.13 13.87
N ASP A 96 11.61 -4.21 14.10
CA ASP A 96 12.64 -3.98 13.08
C ASP A 96 12.53 -4.99 11.93
N THR A 97 12.25 -6.25 12.25
CA THR A 97 12.09 -7.31 11.24
C THR A 97 10.85 -7.08 10.37
N PHE A 98 9.72 -6.69 11.00
CA PHE A 98 8.48 -6.38 10.29
C PHE A 98 8.63 -5.13 9.42
N GLU A 99 9.30 -4.09 9.91
CA GLU A 99 9.57 -2.88 9.13
C GLU A 99 10.36 -3.21 7.87
N LYS A 100 11.41 -4.03 7.99
CA LYS A 100 12.19 -4.47 6.84
C LYS A 100 11.37 -5.28 5.82
N GLN A 101 10.58 -6.25 6.29
CA GLN A 101 9.71 -7.04 5.41
C GLN A 101 8.69 -6.19 4.66
N LEU A 102 8.13 -5.17 5.32
CA LEU A 102 7.19 -4.24 4.70
C LEU A 102 7.85 -3.41 3.60
N VAL A 103 9.06 -2.90 3.84
CA VAL A 103 9.83 -2.14 2.85
C VAL A 103 10.15 -3.03 1.64
N ASP A 104 10.73 -4.21 1.85
CA ASP A 104 11.12 -5.13 0.78
C ASP A 104 9.91 -5.54 -0.10
N LEU A 105 8.76 -5.81 0.53
CA LEU A 105 7.53 -6.16 -0.18
C LEU A 105 6.96 -4.97 -0.96
N HIS A 106 7.01 -3.77 -0.37
CA HIS A 106 6.52 -2.56 -1.03
C HIS A 106 7.32 -2.25 -2.30
N ASP A 107 8.65 -2.27 -2.19
CA ASP A 107 9.55 -2.00 -3.31
C ASP A 107 9.33 -3.03 -4.43
N SER A 108 9.22 -4.32 -4.09
CA SER A 108 8.94 -5.37 -5.07
C SER A 108 7.59 -5.19 -5.76
N LEU A 109 6.57 -4.75 -5.04
CA LEU A 109 5.24 -4.53 -5.62
C LEU A 109 5.22 -3.28 -6.50
N GLU A 110 5.90 -2.21 -6.09
CA GLU A 110 6.02 -0.97 -6.85
C GLU A 110 6.72 -1.24 -8.21
N ASP A 111 7.81 -2.00 -8.20
CA ASP A 111 8.51 -2.44 -9.41
C ASP A 111 7.59 -3.25 -10.34
N GLU A 112 6.81 -4.19 -9.79
CA GLU A 112 5.88 -4.99 -10.60
C GLU A 112 4.75 -4.13 -11.18
N VAL A 113 4.21 -3.19 -10.40
CA VAL A 113 3.18 -2.25 -10.86
C VAL A 113 3.71 -1.37 -11.99
N ILE A 114 4.92 -0.84 -11.86
CA ILE A 114 5.55 -0.03 -12.91
C ILE A 114 5.70 -0.85 -14.20
N LYS A 115 6.24 -2.07 -14.09
CA LYS A 115 6.43 -2.97 -15.23
C LYS A 115 5.12 -3.31 -15.92
N ARG A 116 4.10 -3.74 -15.17
CA ARG A 116 2.78 -4.10 -15.72
C ARG A 116 2.06 -2.91 -16.34
N THR A 117 2.20 -1.73 -15.75
CA THR A 117 1.60 -0.51 -16.29
C THR A 117 2.23 -0.14 -17.64
N GLN A 118 3.56 -0.29 -17.76
CA GLN A 118 4.27 -0.04 -19.01
C GLN A 118 3.87 -1.06 -20.09
N GLU A 119 3.85 -2.35 -19.79
CA GLU A 119 3.40 -3.41 -20.71
C GLU A 119 1.97 -3.16 -21.20
N LEU A 120 1.06 -2.81 -20.29
CA LEU A 120 -0.33 -2.54 -20.62
C LEU A 120 -0.47 -1.31 -21.52
N LYS A 121 0.30 -0.24 -21.26
CA LYS A 121 0.32 0.97 -22.08
C LYS A 121 0.80 0.69 -23.50
N GLU A 122 1.85 -0.11 -23.64
CA GLU A 122 2.37 -0.53 -24.94
C GLU A 122 1.34 -1.36 -25.73
N LYS A 123 0.72 -2.34 -25.08
CA LYS A 123 -0.35 -3.14 -25.69
C LYS A 123 -1.56 -2.31 -26.08
N ASN A 124 -1.95 -1.33 -25.25
CA ASN A 124 -3.05 -0.43 -25.56
C ASN A 124 -2.75 0.41 -26.81
N LEU A 125 -1.55 0.98 -26.90
CA LEU A 125 -1.13 1.73 -28.08
C LEU A 125 -1.10 0.86 -29.34
N GLN A 126 -0.63 -0.39 -29.23
CA GLN A 126 -0.65 -1.33 -30.34
C GLN A 126 -2.09 -1.60 -30.82
N LEU A 127 -3.00 -1.92 -29.91
CA LEU A 127 -4.41 -2.17 -30.23
C LEU A 127 -5.09 -0.94 -30.83
N GLN A 128 -4.80 0.26 -30.33
CA GLN A 128 -5.34 1.51 -30.89
C GLN A 128 -4.89 1.70 -32.34
N ARG A 129 -3.61 1.44 -32.66
CA ARG A 129 -3.10 1.50 -34.04
C ARG A 129 -3.77 0.46 -34.94
N GLU A 130 -3.93 -0.77 -34.47
CA GLU A 130 -4.61 -1.83 -35.23
C GLU A 130 -6.08 -1.47 -35.50
N ILE A 131 -6.79 -0.90 -34.53
CA ILE A 131 -8.17 -0.44 -34.71
C ILE A 131 -8.23 0.69 -35.75
N GLN A 132 -7.32 1.66 -35.67
CA GLN A 132 -7.27 2.76 -36.62
C GLN A 132 -7.04 2.25 -38.05
N GLU A 133 -6.11 1.31 -38.22
CA GLU A 133 -5.82 0.71 -39.52
C GLU A 133 -7.00 -0.11 -40.06
N ARG A 134 -7.63 -0.93 -39.21
CA ARG A 134 -8.83 -1.69 -39.59
C ARG A 134 -9.97 -0.77 -40.06
N LYS A 135 -10.18 0.36 -39.37
CA LYS A 135 -11.18 1.36 -39.77
C LYS A 135 -10.83 2.00 -41.12
N ARG A 136 -9.56 2.33 -41.35
CA ARG A 136 -9.09 2.92 -42.60
C ARG A 136 -9.33 1.97 -43.78
N VAL A 137 -8.96 0.70 -43.64
CA VAL A 137 -9.16 -0.34 -44.66
C VAL A 137 -10.65 -0.57 -44.91
N ALA A 138 -11.47 -0.69 -43.86
CA ALA A 138 -12.91 -0.90 -44.00
C ALA A 138 -13.61 0.28 -44.71
N ASN A 139 -13.22 1.52 -44.40
CA ASN A 139 -13.77 2.70 -45.05
C ASN A 139 -13.38 2.75 -46.53
N ALA A 140 -12.10 2.52 -46.85
CA ALA A 140 -11.63 2.49 -48.23
C ALA A 140 -12.33 1.40 -49.07
N LEU A 141 -12.54 0.21 -48.46
CA LEU A 141 -13.28 -0.87 -49.10
C LEU A 141 -14.74 -0.46 -49.36
N SER A 142 -15.41 0.11 -48.35
CA SER A 142 -16.80 0.56 -48.49
C SER A 142 -16.97 1.66 -49.54
N GLU A 143 -16.03 2.61 -49.62
CA GLU A 143 -16.04 3.65 -50.65
C GLU A 143 -15.81 3.06 -52.04
N SER A 144 -14.87 2.13 -52.20
CA SER A 144 -14.62 1.44 -53.47
C SER A 144 -15.82 0.62 -53.92
N GLU A 145 -16.49 -0.10 -53.02
CA GLU A 145 -17.70 -0.86 -53.32
C GLU A 145 -18.85 0.04 -53.75
N LYS A 146 -19.08 1.15 -53.04
CA LYS A 146 -20.10 2.15 -53.40
C LYS A 146 -19.81 2.77 -54.75
N PHE A 147 -18.57 3.16 -55.00
CA PHE A 147 -18.14 3.74 -56.27
C PHE A 147 -18.33 2.74 -57.43
N THR A 148 -17.90 1.48 -57.25
CA THR A 148 -18.08 0.42 -58.24
C THR A 148 -19.56 0.17 -58.53
N ARG A 149 -20.41 0.07 -57.49
CA ARG A 149 -21.85 -0.13 -57.65
C ARG A 149 -22.52 1.05 -58.36
N MET A 150 -22.10 2.28 -58.08
CA MET A 150 -22.57 3.47 -58.77
C MET A 150 -22.18 3.45 -60.26
N LEU A 151 -20.91 3.13 -60.59
CA LEU A 151 -20.47 3.03 -61.98
C LEU A 151 -21.26 1.98 -62.77
N ILE A 152 -21.55 0.82 -62.17
CA ILE A 152 -22.35 -0.23 -62.83
C ILE A 152 -23.79 0.26 -63.06
N ARG A 153 -24.43 0.87 -62.06
CA ARG A 153 -25.82 1.34 -62.14
C ARG A 153 -26.02 2.48 -63.12
N GLU A 154 -25.11 3.45 -63.14
CA GLU A 154 -25.18 4.65 -63.99
C GLU A 154 -24.58 4.43 -65.38
N SER A 155 -24.02 3.24 -65.67
CA SER A 155 -23.48 2.91 -66.99
C SER A 155 -24.59 2.89 -68.05
N LEU A 156 -24.34 3.59 -69.17
CA LEU A 156 -25.22 3.60 -70.34
C LEU A 156 -25.16 2.29 -71.15
N ILE A 157 -24.15 1.46 -70.90
CA ILE A 157 -24.01 0.13 -71.52
C ILE A 157 -24.76 -0.87 -70.64
N GLY A 158 -25.57 -1.74 -71.27
CA GLY A 158 -26.22 -2.84 -70.57
C GLY A 158 -25.21 -3.82 -70.00
N LEU A 159 -25.16 -3.93 -68.67
CA LEU A 159 -24.29 -4.85 -67.93
C LEU A 159 -25.14 -5.95 -67.29
N VAL A 160 -24.68 -7.18 -67.46
CA VAL A 160 -25.29 -8.40 -66.93
C VAL A 160 -24.20 -9.22 -66.24
N LEU A 161 -24.49 -9.66 -65.02
CA LEU A 161 -23.73 -10.69 -64.32
C LEU A 161 -24.61 -11.94 -64.28
N SER A 162 -24.14 -13.05 -64.85
CA SER A 162 -24.85 -14.32 -64.87
C SER A 162 -23.99 -15.44 -64.29
N ASN A 163 -24.64 -16.42 -63.67
CA ASN A 163 -24.01 -17.68 -63.31
C ASN A 163 -23.72 -18.53 -64.56
N ILE A 164 -22.92 -19.58 -64.37
CA ILE A 164 -22.53 -20.51 -65.43
C ILE A 164 -23.76 -21.25 -66.01
N ASP A 165 -24.82 -21.40 -65.22
CA ASP A 165 -26.09 -22.00 -65.65
C ASP A 165 -27.00 -21.03 -66.43
N GLY A 166 -26.56 -19.79 -66.65
CA GLY A 166 -27.31 -18.74 -67.35
C GLY A 166 -28.29 -17.96 -66.48
N SER A 167 -28.41 -18.26 -65.18
CA SER A 167 -29.23 -17.47 -64.27
C SER A 167 -28.65 -16.06 -64.06
N LEU A 168 -29.49 -15.03 -64.14
CA LEU A 168 -29.08 -13.63 -63.94
C LEU A 168 -28.91 -13.35 -62.44
N VAL A 169 -27.73 -12.85 -62.07
CA VAL A 169 -27.35 -12.53 -60.69
C VAL A 169 -27.54 -11.03 -60.42
N GLU A 170 -27.08 -10.19 -61.34
CA GLU A 170 -27.21 -8.73 -61.23
C GLU A 170 -27.30 -8.11 -62.62
N ILE A 171 -28.17 -7.12 -62.79
CA ILE A 171 -28.33 -6.34 -64.02
C ILE A 171 -28.35 -4.85 -63.70
N ASN A 172 -27.84 -4.00 -64.59
CA ASN A 172 -27.96 -2.56 -64.44
C ASN A 172 -29.22 -1.99 -65.13
N SER A 173 -29.55 -0.74 -64.82
CA SER A 173 -30.74 -0.05 -65.33
C SER A 173 -30.74 0.07 -66.85
N ALA A 174 -29.57 0.26 -67.48
CA ALA A 174 -29.46 0.30 -68.93
C ALA A 174 -29.83 -1.04 -69.58
N PHE A 175 -29.38 -2.17 -69.02
CA PHE A 175 -29.76 -3.49 -69.51
C PHE A 175 -31.27 -3.72 -69.37
N ALA A 176 -31.83 -3.42 -68.19
CA ALA A 176 -33.27 -3.54 -67.94
C ALA A 176 -34.09 -2.74 -68.98
N ASN A 177 -33.70 -1.48 -69.24
CA ASN A 177 -34.34 -0.64 -70.24
C ASN A 177 -34.20 -1.20 -71.67
N ILE A 178 -33.04 -1.76 -72.04
CA ILE A 178 -32.81 -2.37 -73.35
C ILE A 178 -33.75 -3.57 -73.57
N ILE A 179 -33.99 -4.38 -72.54
CA ILE A 179 -34.89 -5.54 -72.61
C ILE A 179 -36.37 -5.20 -72.35
N GLY A 180 -36.71 -3.92 -72.16
CA GLY A 180 -38.09 -3.44 -72.03
C GLY A 180 -38.69 -3.55 -70.62
N TYR A 181 -37.85 -3.71 -69.59
CA TYR A 181 -38.28 -3.72 -68.19
C TYR A 181 -37.78 -2.44 -67.49
N SER A 182 -38.69 -1.68 -66.90
CA SER A 182 -38.41 -0.40 -66.19
C SER A 182 -38.89 -0.45 -64.75
#